data_AF-A0AAV3FLC0-F1
#
_entry.id   AF-A0AAV3FLC0-F1
#
_cell.length_a   1.000
_cell.length_b   1.000
_cell.length_c   1.000
_cell.angle_alpha   90.00
_cell.angle_beta   90.00
_cell.angle_gamma   90.00
#
_symmetry.space_group_name_H-M   'P 1'
#
loop_
_entity.id
_entity.type
_entity.pdbx_description
1 polymer ?
#
loop_
_entity_poly.entity_id
_entity_poly.type
_entity_poly.pdbx_seq_one_letter_code
_entity_poly.pdbx_strand_id
1 'polypeptide(L)'
;MSFTEKKFVAIHCDECDEQYDPEDGSAYYTDKDDADDDASSDGWQLDGDENHYCPQHWHLTCSKCGKTAMGNHDELIENGWDCATDEWLCPECH
;
A
#
# COMPACT_ATOMS: atom_id res chain seq x y z
N MET A 1 30.88 -22.91 8.81
CA MET A 1 29.97 -22.48 7.74
C MET A 1 29.18 -21.33 8.31
N SER A 2 29.46 -20.10 7.89
CA SER A 2 28.68 -18.95 8.30
C SER A 2 27.32 -19.11 7.63
N PHE A 3 26.31 -19.50 8.38
CA PHE A 3 24.93 -19.38 7.95
C PHE A 3 24.68 -17.88 7.86
N THR A 4 24.83 -17.31 6.67
CA THR A 4 24.32 -15.97 6.41
C THR A 4 22.82 -16.11 6.59
N GLU A 5 22.31 -15.68 7.74
CA GLU A 5 20.88 -15.47 7.96
C GLU A 5 20.43 -14.52 6.86
N LYS A 6 19.94 -15.08 5.75
CA LYS A 6 19.25 -14.32 4.72
C LYS A 6 18.01 -13.78 5.42
N LYS A 7 18.07 -12.51 5.81
CA LYS A 7 16.89 -11.77 6.24
C LYS A 7 16.06 -11.60 4.99
N PHE A 8 14.99 -12.36 4.91
CA PHE A 8 13.99 -12.20 3.86
C PHE A 8 13.09 -11.04 4.29
N VAL A 9 12.98 -10.04 3.44
CA VAL A 9 11.99 -8.97 3.59
C VAL A 9 10.70 -9.50 2.99
N ALA A 10 9.66 -9.55 3.82
CA ALA A 10 8.30 -9.79 3.37
C ALA A 10 7.51 -8.51 3.64
N ILE A 11 6.77 -8.05 2.64
CA ILE A 11 5.84 -6.95 2.81
C ILE A 11 4.57 -7.50 3.45
N HIS A 12 4.13 -6.85 4.52
CA HIS A 12 2.91 -7.19 5.22
C HIS A 12 2.04 -5.96 5.32
N CYS A 13 0.73 -6.14 5.21
CA CYS A 13 -0.18 -5.03 5.41
C CYS A 13 -0.25 -4.69 6.90
N ASP A 14 0.02 -3.46 7.29
CA ASP A 14 -0.01 -3.07 8.72
C ASP A 14 -1.42 -3.15 9.36
N GLU A 15 -2.49 -3.07 8.56
CA GLU A 15 -3.87 -3.14 9.06
C GLU A 15 -4.42 -4.57 9.20
N CYS A 16 -4.16 -5.43 8.21
CA CYS A 16 -4.71 -6.80 8.19
C CYS A 16 -3.66 -7.91 8.34
N ASP A 17 -2.38 -7.56 8.48
CA ASP A 17 -1.22 -8.46 8.51
C ASP A 17 -1.11 -9.37 7.27
N GLU A 18 -1.88 -9.08 6.21
CA GLU A 18 -1.86 -9.86 4.97
C GLU A 18 -0.46 -9.77 4.37
N GLN A 19 0.13 -10.92 4.11
CA GLN A 19 1.44 -10.99 3.47
C GLN A 19 1.26 -10.73 1.98
N TYR A 20 2.05 -9.81 1.43
CA TYR A 20 2.20 -9.68 -0.01
C TYR A 20 2.88 -10.93 -0.55
N ASP A 21 2.13 -11.71 -1.33
CA ASP A 21 2.63 -12.87 -2.05
C ASP A 21 2.69 -12.52 -3.54
N PRO A 22 3.87 -12.19 -4.08
CA PRO A 22 4.02 -11.99 -5.53
C PRO A 22 3.69 -13.30 -6.24
N GLU A 23 2.98 -13.23 -7.37
CA GLU A 23 2.53 -14.42 -8.13
C GLU A 23 3.69 -15.34 -8.59
N ASP A 24 4.92 -14.83 -8.62
CA ASP A 24 6.14 -15.60 -8.92
C ASP A 24 6.57 -16.54 -7.76
N GLY A 25 5.95 -16.43 -6.57
CA GLY A 25 6.37 -17.14 -5.36
C GLY A 25 7.73 -16.67 -4.84
N SER A 26 8.18 -15.52 -5.32
CA SER A 26 9.48 -14.91 -5.04
C SER A 26 9.42 -13.80 -3.99
N ALA A 27 8.53 -13.93 -2.99
CA ALA A 27 8.38 -13.04 -1.83
C ALA A 27 9.64 -12.96 -0.93
N TYR A 28 10.79 -13.43 -1.41
CA TYR A 28 12.05 -13.50 -0.71
C TYR A 28 12.97 -12.35 -1.12
N TYR A 29 12.52 -11.11 -0.92
CA TYR A 29 13.37 -9.95 -1.16
C TYR A 29 14.54 -9.92 -0.19
N THR A 30 15.74 -9.60 -0.68
CA THR A 30 16.93 -9.39 0.18
C THR A 30 17.06 -7.95 0.64
N ASP A 31 16.39 -7.05 -0.08
CA ASP A 31 16.45 -5.60 0.09
C ASP A 31 15.01 -5.08 0.15
N LYS A 32 14.74 -4.17 1.10
CA LYS A 32 13.40 -3.64 1.32
C LYS A 32 12.95 -2.74 0.17
N ASP A 33 13.87 -1.96 -0.39
CA ASP A 33 13.56 -1.09 -1.55
C ASP A 33 13.01 -1.88 -2.73
N ASP A 34 13.55 -3.08 -3.03
CA ASP A 34 13.04 -3.94 -4.11
C ASP A 34 11.64 -4.49 -3.78
N ALA A 35 11.39 -4.82 -2.51
CA ALA A 35 10.10 -5.31 -2.04
C ALA A 35 9.02 -4.20 -2.08
N ASP A 36 9.42 -2.98 -1.74
CA ASP A 36 8.57 -1.78 -1.74
C ASP A 36 8.18 -1.39 -3.17
N ASP A 37 9.14 -1.44 -4.12
CA ASP A 37 8.89 -1.13 -5.54
C ASP A 37 7.91 -2.13 -6.18
N ASP A 38 8.10 -3.43 -5.93
CA ASP A 38 7.20 -4.48 -6.40
C ASP A 38 5.80 -4.36 -5.77
N ALA A 39 5.72 -4.21 -4.44
CA ALA A 39 4.44 -4.02 -3.76
C ALA A 39 3.70 -2.78 -4.27
N SER A 40 4.40 -1.66 -4.44
CA SER A 40 3.83 -0.44 -5.02
C SER A 40 3.35 -0.64 -6.46
N SER A 41 4.06 -1.43 -7.26
CA SER A 41 3.67 -1.77 -8.64
C SER A 41 2.41 -2.64 -8.68
N ASP A 42 2.20 -3.51 -7.70
CA ASP A 42 0.98 -4.31 -7.53
C ASP A 42 -0.20 -3.53 -6.91
N GLY A 43 -0.02 -2.24 -6.64
CA GLY A 43 -1.07 -1.37 -6.12
C GLY A 43 -1.17 -1.34 -4.59
N TRP A 44 -0.16 -1.82 -3.88
CA TRP A 44 -0.04 -1.57 -2.44
C TRP A 44 0.35 -0.12 -2.20
N GLN A 45 -0.23 0.48 -1.17
CA GLN A 45 0.11 1.84 -0.76
C GLN A 45 1.29 1.78 0.22
N LEU A 46 2.38 2.45 -0.15
CA LEU A 46 3.46 2.78 0.78
C LEU A 46 3.21 4.16 1.36
N ASP A 47 3.02 4.22 2.68
CA ASP A 47 3.12 5.48 3.41
C ASP A 47 4.59 5.68 3.79
N GLY A 48 5.15 6.86 3.53
CA GLY A 48 6.60 7.13 3.59
C GLY A 48 7.30 6.86 4.94
N ASP A 49 6.55 6.44 5.95
CA ASP A 49 6.97 5.91 7.24
C ASP A 49 7.08 4.37 7.25
N GLU A 50 7.47 3.75 6.13
CA GLU A 50 7.72 2.31 6.01
C GLU A 50 6.49 1.38 6.16
N ASN A 51 5.28 1.96 6.22
CA ASN A 51 4.05 1.19 6.36
C ASN A 51 3.52 0.77 4.98
N HIS A 52 3.09 -0.48 4.89
CA HIS A 52 2.51 -1.02 3.67
C HIS A 52 1.04 -1.32 3.89
N TYR A 53 0.22 -0.88 2.94
CA TYR A 53 -1.20 -1.18 2.95
C TYR A 53 -1.58 -1.91 1.68
N CYS A 54 -2.28 -3.02 1.82
CA CYS A 54 -2.76 -3.75 0.66
C CYS A 54 -3.78 -2.89 -0.13
N PRO A 55 -4.03 -3.17 -1.41
CA PRO A 55 -5.04 -2.47 -2.22
C PRO A 55 -6.45 -2.49 -1.60
N GLN A 56 -6.68 -3.37 -0.61
CA GLN A 56 -7.92 -3.44 0.15
C GLN A 56 -7.97 -2.52 1.39
N HIS A 57 -6.83 -1.99 1.85
CA HIS A 57 -6.71 -1.12 3.04
C HIS A 57 -6.05 0.22 2.70
N TRP A 58 -6.44 0.83 1.59
CA TRP A 58 -5.94 2.15 1.22
C TRP A 58 -6.39 3.23 2.20
N HIS A 59 -5.44 4.06 2.60
CA HIS A 59 -5.63 5.19 3.50
C HIS A 59 -5.56 6.48 2.70
N LEU A 60 -6.72 7.10 2.49
CA LEU A 60 -6.87 8.34 1.76
C LEU A 60 -7.14 9.50 2.71
N THR A 61 -6.50 10.63 2.43
CA THR A 61 -6.79 11.89 3.10
C THR A 61 -7.14 12.94 2.06
N CYS A 62 -8.30 13.56 2.22
CA CYS A 62 -8.76 14.61 1.32
C CYS A 62 -7.92 15.88 1.52
N SER A 63 -7.24 16.35 0.47
CA SER A 63 -6.40 17.55 0.55
C SER A 63 -7.19 18.83 0.87
N LYS A 64 -8.47 18.91 0.47
CA LYS A 64 -9.29 20.12 0.70
C LYS A 64 -9.90 20.23 2.09
N CYS A 65 -10.41 19.14 2.65
CA CYS A 65 -11.14 19.17 3.92
C CYS A 65 -10.48 18.35 5.04
N GLY A 66 -9.41 17.60 4.74
CA GLY A 66 -8.72 16.74 5.69
C GLY A 66 -9.53 15.51 6.12
N LYS A 67 -10.63 15.20 5.44
CA LYS A 67 -11.40 13.98 5.70
C LYS A 67 -10.51 12.79 5.38
N THR A 68 -10.48 11.80 6.27
CA THR A 68 -9.78 10.55 6.04
C THR A 68 -10.80 9.46 5.70
N ALA A 69 -10.42 8.56 4.80
CA ALA A 69 -11.16 7.33 4.55
C ALA A 69 -10.18 6.18 4.43
N MET A 70 -10.63 5.03 4.89
CA MET A 70 -9.90 3.78 4.83
C MET A 70 -10.80 2.73 4.18
N GLY A 71 -10.26 1.93 3.27
CA GLY A 71 -11.02 0.91 2.56
C GLY A 71 -10.31 0.46 1.30
N ASN A 72 -10.95 -0.36 0.48
CA ASN A 72 -10.36 -0.76 -0.78
C ASN A 72 -10.38 0.40 -1.78
N HIS A 73 -9.37 0.46 -2.64
CA HIS A 73 -9.21 1.52 -3.64
C HIS A 73 -10.47 1.67 -4.52
N ASP A 74 -11.06 0.56 -4.96
CA ASP A 74 -12.28 0.55 -5.77
C ASP A 74 -13.50 1.13 -5.04
N GLU A 75 -13.80 0.70 -3.82
CA GLU A 75 -14.92 1.22 -3.01
C GLU A 75 -14.71 2.69 -2.69
N LEU A 76 -13.47 3.13 -2.46
CA LEU A 76 -13.19 4.55 -2.25
C LEU A 76 -13.59 5.35 -3.49
N ILE A 77 -13.20 4.88 -4.68
CA ILE A 77 -13.62 5.49 -5.95
C ILE A 77 -15.14 5.41 -6.14
N GLU A 78 -15.77 4.28 -5.83
CA GLU A 78 -17.24 4.11 -5.91
C GLU A 78 -18.00 4.99 -4.91
N ASN A 79 -17.43 5.24 -3.73
CA ASN A 79 -17.92 6.22 -2.76
C ASN A 79 -17.75 7.66 -3.25
N GLY A 80 -17.06 7.88 -4.37
CA GLY A 80 -16.84 9.16 -5.01
C GLY A 80 -15.56 9.86 -4.55
N TRP A 81 -14.58 9.11 -4.04
CA TRP A 81 -13.22 9.63 -3.90
C TRP A 81 -12.54 9.66 -5.26
N ASP A 82 -11.95 10.80 -5.61
CA ASP A 82 -11.27 10.97 -6.89
C ASP A 82 -9.81 11.36 -6.67
N CYS A 83 -8.92 10.77 -7.47
CA CYS A 83 -7.51 11.12 -7.53
C CYS A 83 -7.27 12.21 -8.57
N ALA A 84 -7.87 13.38 -8.36
CA ALA A 84 -7.70 14.50 -9.27
C ALA A 84 -6.25 15.03 -9.16
N THR A 85 -5.45 14.83 -10.20
CA THR A 85 -4.09 15.41 -10.33
C THR A 85 -3.18 15.12 -9.14
N ASP A 86 -3.03 13.85 -8.79
CA ASP A 86 -2.18 13.39 -7.68
C ASP A 86 -2.66 13.81 -6.27
N GLU A 87 -3.85 14.42 -6.17
CA GLU A 87 -4.48 14.77 -4.90
C GLU A 87 -5.79 14.01 -4.72
N TRP A 88 -5.93 13.35 -3.57
CA TRP A 88 -7.16 12.68 -3.21
C TRP A 88 -8.20 13.68 -2.73
N LEU A 89 -9.39 13.63 -3.32
CA LEU A 89 -10.52 14.46 -2.95
C LEU A 89 -11.71 13.59 -2.58
N CYS A 90 -12.39 13.94 -1.48
CA CYS A 90 -13.62 13.28 -1.09
C CYS A 90 -14.79 13.76 -1.98
N PRO A 91 -15.89 12.99 -2.09
CA PRO A 91 -17.05 13.31 -2.92
C PRO A 91 -17.70 14.66 -2.60
N GLU A 92 -17.55 15.16 -1.37
CA GLU A 92 -18.08 16.47 -0.96
C GLU A 92 -17.22 17.65 -1.41
N CYS A 93 -15.96 17.38 -1.80
CA CYS A 93 -14.96 18.37 -2.19
C CYS A 93 -14.68 18.40 -3.70
N HIS A 94 -15.29 17.45 -4.42
CA HIS A 94 -15.32 17.31 -5.86
C HIS A 94 -16.13 18.43 -6.53
#